data_AF-A0A151K208-F1
#
_entry.id   AF-A0A151K208-F1
#
_cell.length_a   1.000
_cell.length_b   1.000
_cell.length_c   1.000
_cell.angle_alpha   90.00
_cell.angle_beta   90.00
_cell.angle_gamma   90.00
#
_symmetry.space_group_name_H-M   'P 1'
#
loop_
_entity.id
_entity.type
_entity.pdbx_description
1 polymer ?
#
loop_
_entity_poly.entity_id
_entity_poly.type
_entity_poly.pdbx_seq_one_letter_code
_entity_poly.pdbx_strand_id
1 'polypeptide(L)'
;MLIDAVEQRPGLWNQKLPIQKRSPCVRQELWDEVFNNLGFKDVAWMKSRWSYLRDCYSKARKKMKSYVRSGSGAKAGHPQKSPFRFYSRMQFLDEPAQEMPCIIT
;
A
#
# COMPACT_ATOMS: atom_id res chain seq x y z
N MET A 1 -9.02 -5.31 8.20
CA MET A 1 -8.45 -3.97 8.45
C MET A 1 -8.49 -3.15 7.15
N LEU A 2 -8.35 -1.81 7.18
CA LEU A 2 -8.37 -1.00 5.93
C LEU A 2 -7.31 -1.46 4.91
N ILE A 3 -6.11 -1.81 5.39
CA ILE A 3 -5.01 -2.25 4.51
C ILE A 3 -5.37 -3.54 3.78
N ASP A 4 -5.98 -4.52 4.46
CA ASP A 4 -6.37 -5.79 3.84
C ASP A 4 -7.44 -5.61 2.75
N ALA A 5 -8.45 -4.79 3.02
CA ALA A 5 -9.54 -4.56 2.07
C ALA A 5 -9.07 -3.79 0.82
N VAL A 6 -8.08 -2.91 0.98
CA VAL A 6 -7.45 -2.21 -0.14
C VAL A 6 -6.51 -3.13 -0.91
N GLU A 7 -5.73 -3.98 -0.24
CA GLU A 7 -4.85 -4.95 -0.91
C GLU A 7 -5.63 -5.85 -1.88
N GLN A 8 -6.78 -6.38 -1.45
CA GLN A 8 -7.67 -7.20 -2.27
C GLN A 8 -8.22 -6.50 -3.53
N ARG A 9 -8.08 -5.17 -3.62
CA ARG A 9 -8.62 -4.33 -4.70
C ARG A 9 -7.49 -3.61 -5.42
N PRO A 10 -6.80 -4.28 -6.36
CA PRO A 10 -5.61 -3.72 -7.01
C PRO A 10 -5.91 -2.43 -7.79
N GLY A 11 -7.14 -2.17 -8.24
CA GLY A 11 -7.52 -0.89 -8.86
C GLY A 11 -7.29 0.36 -7.98
N LEU A 12 -7.19 0.19 -6.66
CA LEU A 12 -6.95 1.27 -5.70
C LEU A 12 -5.47 1.62 -5.52
N TRP A 13 -4.55 0.68 -5.78
CA TRP A 13 -3.13 0.85 -5.42
C TRP A 13 -2.14 0.43 -6.51
N ASN A 14 -2.52 -0.49 -7.39
CA ASN A 14 -1.65 -1.03 -8.42
C ASN A 14 -1.64 -0.12 -9.66
N GLN A 15 -0.55 0.64 -9.82
CA GLN A 15 -0.37 1.54 -10.97
C GLN A 15 -0.07 0.82 -12.28
N LYS A 16 0.26 -0.47 -12.25
CA LYS A 16 0.56 -1.28 -13.44
C LYS A 16 -0.70 -1.78 -14.15
N LEU A 17 -1.88 -1.64 -13.53
CA LEU A 17 -3.14 -2.03 -14.16
C LEU A 17 -3.48 -1.13 -15.38
N PRO A 18 -4.14 -1.70 -16.40
CA PRO A 18 -4.69 -0.93 -17.51
C PRO A 18 -5.56 0.23 -17.04
N ILE A 19 -5.56 1.35 -17.76
CA ILE A 19 -6.31 2.57 -17.43
C ILE A 19 -7.78 2.28 -17.12
N GLN A 20 -8.39 1.36 -17.88
CA GLN A 20 -9.79 0.94 -17.74
C GLN A 20 -10.08 0.39 -16.33
N LYS A 21 -9.14 -0.36 -15.73
CA LYS A 21 -9.26 -0.96 -14.39
C LYS A 21 -8.88 0.02 -13.25
N ARG A 22 -8.50 1.25 -13.59
CA ARG A 22 -8.10 2.32 -12.64
C ARG A 22 -8.72 3.67 -12.96
N SER A 23 -9.79 3.67 -13.76
CA SER A 23 -10.51 4.88 -14.12
C SER A 23 -11.13 5.52 -12.86
N PRO A 24 -11.48 6.82 -12.90
CA PRO A 24 -12.10 7.49 -11.76
C PRO A 24 -13.39 6.80 -11.29
N CYS A 25 -14.24 6.32 -12.21
CA CYS A 25 -15.46 5.59 -11.88
C CYS A 25 -15.15 4.27 -11.16
N VAL A 26 -14.27 3.43 -11.73
CA VAL A 26 -13.87 2.16 -11.11
C VAL A 26 -13.26 2.37 -9.73
N ARG A 27 -12.43 3.42 -9.56
CA ARG A 27 -11.87 3.74 -8.24
C ARG A 27 -12.95 4.13 -7.24
N GLN A 28 -13.97 4.86 -7.66
CA GLN A 28 -15.07 5.25 -6.78
C GLN A 28 -15.85 4.01 -6.34
N GLU A 29 -16.23 3.13 -7.28
CA GLU A 29 -16.92 1.87 -6.98
C GLU A 29 -16.11 0.99 -6.01
N LEU A 30 -14.81 0.84 -6.24
CA LEU A 30 -13.94 0.08 -5.34
C LEU A 30 -13.86 0.68 -3.93
N TRP A 31 -13.92 2.02 -3.79
CA TRP A 31 -13.97 2.66 -2.48
C TRP A 31 -15.29 2.41 -1.77
N ASP A 32 -16.40 2.44 -2.52
CA ASP A 32 -17.74 2.16 -2.00
C ASP A 32 -17.85 0.69 -1.56
N GLU A 33 -17.25 -0.25 -2.29
CA GLU A 33 -17.13 -1.65 -1.85
C GLU A 33 -16.33 -1.78 -0.54
N VAL A 34 -15.19 -1.10 -0.41
CA VAL A 34 -14.41 -1.17 0.84
C VAL A 34 -15.21 -0.60 2.01
N PHE A 35 -15.98 0.47 1.75
CA PHE A 35 -16.85 1.08 2.75
C PHE A 35 -17.95 0.12 3.18
N ASN A 36 -18.64 -0.51 2.24
CA ASN A 36 -19.67 -1.51 2.50
C ASN A 36 -19.13 -2.73 3.27
N ASN A 37 -17.90 -3.16 2.98
CA ASN A 37 -17.28 -4.31 3.65
C ASN A 37 -16.82 -4.02 5.08
N LEU A 38 -16.39 -2.79 5.39
CA LEU A 38 -15.80 -2.45 6.69
C LEU A 38 -16.75 -1.67 7.60
N GLY A 39 -17.86 -1.14 7.07
CA GLY A 39 -18.86 -0.41 7.83
C GLY A 39 -18.28 0.83 8.53
N PHE A 40 -17.30 1.49 7.92
CA PHE A 40 -16.70 2.69 8.50
C PHE A 40 -17.64 3.89 8.49
N LYS A 41 -17.27 4.96 9.20
CA LYS A 41 -18.10 6.16 9.32
C LYS A 41 -18.30 6.92 8.00
N ASP A 42 -17.27 6.98 7.15
CA ASP A 42 -17.26 7.80 5.93
C ASP A 42 -16.17 7.36 4.93
N VAL A 43 -16.51 7.42 3.64
CA VAL A 43 -15.60 7.14 2.51
C VAL A 43 -14.47 8.18 2.44
N ALA A 44 -14.75 9.47 2.71
CA ALA A 44 -13.72 10.51 2.70
C ALA A 44 -12.70 10.30 3.82
N TRP A 45 -13.14 9.90 5.01
CA TRP A 45 -12.25 9.46 6.08
C TRP A 45 -11.37 8.27 5.67
N MET A 46 -11.93 7.25 5.03
CA MET A 46 -11.15 6.09 4.55
C MET A 46 -10.08 6.47 3.53
N LYS A 47 -10.43 7.31 2.55
CA LYS A 47 -9.49 7.82 1.54
C LYS A 47 -8.34 8.59 2.21
N SER A 48 -8.67 9.46 3.16
CA SER A 48 -7.68 10.22 3.95
C SER A 48 -6.79 9.30 4.77
N ARG A 49 -7.38 8.29 5.43
CA ARG A 49 -6.65 7.30 6.24
C ARG A 49 -5.70 6.47 5.38
N TRP A 50 -6.13 6.06 4.20
CA TRP A 50 -5.29 5.35 3.24
C TRP A 50 -4.13 6.22 2.74
N SER A 51 -4.39 7.50 2.42
CA SER A 51 -3.32 8.42 2.03
C SER A 51 -2.24 8.53 3.10
N TYR A 52 -2.66 8.74 4.36
CA TYR A 52 -1.74 8.79 5.50
C TYR A 52 -0.89 7.51 5.62
N LEU A 53 -1.52 6.33 5.47
CA LEU A 53 -0.81 5.05 5.54
C LEU A 53 0.26 4.92 4.44
N ARG A 54 -0.06 5.32 3.20
CA ARG A 54 0.91 5.34 2.10
C ARG A 54 2.06 6.32 2.35
N ASP A 55 1.78 7.48 2.92
CA ASP A 55 2.81 8.48 3.24
C ASP A 55 3.76 7.96 4.31
N CYS A 56 3.22 7.34 5.37
CA CYS A 56 4.00 6.65 6.39
C CYS A 56 4.84 5.52 5.79
N TYR A 57 4.25 4.70 4.93
CA TYR A 57 4.95 3.62 4.23
C TYR A 57 6.09 4.16 3.37
N SER A 58 5.85 5.21 2.57
CA SER A 58 6.85 5.81 1.69
C SER A 58 8.05 6.36 2.47
N LYS A 59 7.78 7.04 3.60
CA LYS A 59 8.83 7.53 4.50
C LYS A 59 9.63 6.38 5.12
N ALA A 60 8.94 5.34 5.59
CA ALA A 60 9.57 4.15 6.16
C ALA A 60 10.42 3.40 5.12
N ARG A 61 9.90 3.22 3.91
CA ARG A 61 10.58 2.59 2.77
C ARG A 61 11.83 3.36 2.37
N LYS A 62 11.75 4.70 2.29
CA LYS A 62 12.93 5.53 2.01
C LYS A 62 13.98 5.32 3.11
N LYS A 63 13.60 5.40 4.38
CA LYS A 63 14.52 5.14 5.50
C LYS A 63 15.13 3.74 5.45
N MET A 64 14.37 2.73 5.06
CA MET A 64 14.87 1.35 4.93
C MET A 64 15.87 1.21 3.79
N LYS A 65 15.58 1.78 2.61
CA LYS A 65 16.42 1.65 1.42
C LYS A 65 17.62 2.60 1.42
N SER A 66 17.45 3.83 1.90
CA SER A 66 18.44 4.90 1.78
C SER A 66 19.37 5.05 2.98
N TYR A 67 19.26 4.18 3.98
CA TYR A 67 20.14 4.29 5.15
C TYR A 67 21.55 3.81 4.83
N VAL A 68 22.42 4.78 4.52
CA VAL A 68 23.88 4.64 4.55
C VAL A 68 24.38 5.64 5.58
N ARG A 69 24.96 5.15 6.68
CA ARG A 69 25.41 5.99 7.80
C ARG A 69 26.82 6.53 7.50
N SER A 70 26.92 7.79 7.10
CA SER A 70 28.21 8.47 6.95
C SER A 70 28.70 8.99 8.32
N GLY A 71 29.58 8.24 8.97
CA GLY A 71 30.22 8.64 10.23
C GLY A 71 31.31 7.65 10.68
N SER A 72 32.48 8.19 11.05
CA SER A 72 33.77 7.48 11.22
C SER A 72 33.84 6.36 12.28
N GLY A 73 32.76 6.01 12.98
CA GLY A 73 32.81 5.05 14.09
C GLY A 73 31.58 4.16 14.26
N ALA A 74 30.66 4.16 13.30
CA ALA A 74 29.37 3.50 13.49
C ALA A 74 29.24 2.24 12.63
N LYS A 75 28.90 1.10 13.25
CA LYS A 75 28.62 -0.15 12.54
C LYS A 75 27.54 0.10 11.48
N ALA A 76 27.92 0.00 10.21
CA ALA A 76 27.04 0.19 9.07
C ALA A 76 25.99 -0.92 9.06
N GLY A 77 24.73 -0.54 8.93
CA GLY A 77 23.64 -1.50 8.80
C GLY A 77 22.32 -0.79 8.61
N HIS A 78 21.54 -1.25 7.64
CA HIS A 78 20.13 -0.88 7.51
C HIS A 78 19.41 -1.14 8.84
N PRO A 79 18.40 -0.33 9.22
CA PRO A 79 17.61 -0.63 10.40
C PRO A 79 17.00 -2.03 10.27
N GLN A 80 17.21 -2.90 11.27
CA GLN A 80 16.68 -4.28 11.23
C GLN A 80 15.15 -4.32 11.16
N LYS A 81 14.47 -3.29 11.68
CA LYS A 81 13.00 -3.21 11.77
C LYS A 81 12.50 -1.80 11.50
N SER A 82 11.34 -1.70 10.86
CA SER A 82 10.71 -0.42 10.52
C SER A 82 10.05 0.20 11.74
N PRO A 83 10.20 1.53 11.95
CA PRO A 83 9.42 2.24 12.98
C PRO A 83 7.93 2.32 12.61
N PHE A 84 7.57 2.01 11.36
CA PHE A 84 6.18 1.95 10.94
C PHE A 84 5.61 0.55 11.14
N ARG A 85 4.69 0.40 12.10
CA ARG A 85 4.12 -0.90 12.49
C ARG A 85 3.43 -1.69 11.37
N PHE A 86 2.97 -1.02 10.31
CA PHE A 86 2.31 -1.66 9.16
C PHE A 86 3.24 -1.83 7.96
N TYR A 87 4.57 -1.65 8.15
CA TYR A 87 5.52 -1.71 7.06
C TYR A 87 5.45 -3.04 6.32
N SER A 88 5.56 -4.17 7.02
CA SER A 88 5.48 -5.51 6.40
C SER A 88 4.14 -5.74 5.69
N ARG A 89 3.04 -5.25 6.29
CA ARG A 89 1.71 -5.44 5.73
C ARG A 89 1.48 -4.66 4.43
N MET A 90 2.21 -3.56 4.23
CA MET A 90 2.08 -2.70 3.04
C MET A 90 3.15 -2.99 1.98
N GLN A 91 3.95 -4.05 2.14
CA GLN A 91 4.98 -4.43 1.16
C GLN A 91 4.40 -4.84 -0.20
N PHE A 92 3.13 -5.24 -0.28
CA PHE A 92 2.43 -5.51 -1.55
C PHE A 92 2.46 -4.31 -2.52
N LEU A 93 2.61 -3.09 -2.01
CA LEU A 93 2.77 -1.89 -2.84
C LEU A 93 4.06 -1.89 -3.68
N ASP A 94 5.04 -2.71 -3.30
CA ASP A 94 6.29 -2.91 -4.02
C ASP A 94 6.28 -4.15 -4.92
N GLU A 95 5.33 -5.07 -4.73
CA GLU A 95 5.31 -6.33 -5.47
C GLU A 95 5.00 -6.08 -6.96
N PRO A 96 5.74 -6.70 -7.88
CA PRO A 96 5.33 -6.74 -9.27
C PRO A 96 4.08 -7.59 -9.35
N ALA A 97 2.97 -6.97 -9.77
CA ALA A 97 1.69 -7.63 -10.03
C ALA A 97 1.92 -9.02 -10.62
N GLN A 98 1.78 -10.06 -9.78
CA GLN A 98 1.71 -11.41 -10.27
C GLN A 98 0.38 -11.47 -10.98
N GLU A 99 0.43 -11.59 -12.30
CA GLU A 99 -0.74 -11.96 -13.07
C GLU A 99 -1.25 -13.25 -12.43
N MET A 100 -2.45 -13.22 -11.84
CA MET A 100 -3.11 -14.46 -11.46
C MET A 100 -3.24 -15.25 -12.77
N PRO A 101 -2.58 -16.41 -12.94
CA PRO A 101 -2.89 -17.25 -14.08
C PRO A 101 -4.37 -17.59 -13.93
N CYS A 102 -5.18 -17.17 -14.89
CA CYS A 102 -6.55 -17.64 -15.00
C CYS A 102 -6.44 -19.16 -15.16
N ILE A 103 -6.64 -19.90 -14.07
CA ILE A 103 -6.91 -21.33 -14.16
C ILE A 103 -8.30 -21.43 -14.77
N ILE A 104 -8.33 -21.64 -16.09
CA ILE A 104 -9.53 -22.09 -16.79
C ILE A 104 -9.63 -23.58 -16.45
N THR A 105 -10.60 -23.94 -15.60
CA THR A 105 -11.07 -25.32 -15.41
C THR A 105 -12.50 -25.39 -15.88
#